data_AF-A0AAW7CSH6-F1
#
_entry.id   AF-A0AAW7CSH6-F1
#
_cell.length_a   1.000
_cell.length_b   1.000
_cell.length_c   1.000
_cell.angle_alpha   90.00
_cell.angle_beta   90.00
_cell.angle_gamma   90.00
#
_symmetry.space_group_name_H-M   'P 1'
#
loop_
_entity.id
_entity.type
_entity.pdbx_description
1 polymer ?
#
loop_
_entity_poly.entity_id
_entity_poly.type
_entity_poly.pdbx_seq_one_letter_code
_entity_poly.pdbx_strand_id
1 'polypeptide(L)'
;MKKLPFLFLIVLFAMCKSVPSGSSSSNSENSSNSTSKDLSIEERLEEIKEENRLPEAKDVVDLPAYAQVRDDFRSVSDKTKESYLQGMQATGDKYSVVILTQGFKGENIVVKNSSKTFFRGMTMSDLSNGIAKSVRVDNTDDFTIVDTYTNSEVTIESDHAKMFKFIYVMKNSSKDNPFKVTFSNTLRPVR
;
A
#
# COMPACT_ATOMS: atom_id res chain seq x y z
N MET A 1 -15.90 -24.83 -47.10
CA MET A 1 -15.21 -24.14 -48.22
C MET A 1 -15.91 -22.83 -48.53
N LYS A 2 -15.28 -21.68 -48.25
CA LYS A 2 -15.24 -20.46 -49.08
C LYS A 2 -14.49 -19.38 -48.28
N LYS A 3 -13.50 -18.79 -48.95
CA LYS A 3 -12.44 -17.94 -48.43
C LYS A 3 -12.73 -16.46 -48.73
N LEU A 4 -12.26 -15.58 -47.82
CA LEU A 4 -11.71 -14.23 -48.03
C LEU A 4 -12.64 -13.10 -48.58
N PRO A 5 -12.27 -11.80 -48.47
CA PRO A 5 -10.96 -11.25 -48.10
C PRO A 5 -10.90 -10.18 -46.99
N PHE A 6 -9.67 -10.10 -46.45
CA PHE A 6 -9.03 -8.98 -45.79
C PHE A 6 -9.30 -7.62 -46.45
N LEU A 7 -9.53 -6.59 -45.63
CA LEU A 7 -9.28 -5.21 -45.99
C LEU A 7 -8.37 -4.59 -44.91
N PHE A 8 -7.09 -4.46 -45.24
CA PHE A 8 -6.15 -3.59 -44.53
C PHE A 8 -6.49 -2.14 -44.88
N LEU A 9 -6.63 -1.28 -43.88
CA LEU A 9 -6.53 0.17 -44.07
C LEU A 9 -5.43 0.69 -43.16
N ILE A 10 -4.24 0.84 -43.75
CA ILE A 10 -3.09 1.55 -43.19
C ILE A 10 -3.32 3.03 -43.46
N VAL A 11 -3.45 3.85 -42.41
CA VAL A 11 -3.37 5.30 -42.53
C VAL A 11 -2.07 5.76 -41.88
N LEU A 12 -1.08 6.03 -42.74
CA LEU A 12 0.14 6.75 -42.39
C LEU A 12 -0.22 8.23 -42.24
N PHE A 13 -0.02 8.80 -41.06
CA PHE A 13 0.07 10.26 -40.91
C PHE A 13 1.51 10.69 -40.61
N ALA A 14 2.04 11.36 -41.64
CA ALA A 14 3.13 12.31 -41.73
C ALA A 14 3.84 12.74 -40.44
N MET A 15 5.16 12.57 -40.47
CA MET A 15 6.12 13.30 -39.64
C MET A 15 6.17 14.78 -40.03
N CYS A 16 5.96 15.67 -39.06
CA CYS A 16 6.46 17.04 -39.11
C CYS A 16 7.76 17.12 -38.31
N LYS A 17 8.87 17.28 -39.03
CA LYS A 17 10.16 17.72 -38.49
C LYS A 17 10.11 19.24 -38.31
N SER A 18 10.40 19.74 -37.12
CA SER A 18 10.87 21.11 -36.91
C SER A 18 12.27 21.07 -36.29
N VAL A 19 13.14 21.91 -36.87
CA VAL A 19 14.59 22.07 -36.68
C VAL A 19 14.86 23.07 -35.52
N PRO A 20 16.07 23.07 -34.90
CA PRO A 20 16.27 23.42 -33.50
C PRO A 20 16.73 24.87 -33.27
N SER A 21 16.57 25.33 -32.02
CA SER A 21 17.23 26.52 -31.48
C SER A 21 17.99 26.12 -30.21
N GLY A 22 19.31 26.29 -30.24
CA GLY A 22 20.19 25.98 -29.11
C GLY A 22 20.24 27.09 -28.07
N SER A 23 20.65 26.70 -26.85
CA SER A 23 21.40 27.55 -25.93
C SER A 23 22.10 26.70 -24.85
N SER A 24 23.43 26.67 -24.96
CA SER A 24 24.46 26.73 -23.90
C SER A 24 24.41 25.83 -22.65
N SER A 25 25.46 25.02 -22.55
CA SER A 25 26.01 24.35 -21.38
C SER A 25 26.54 25.29 -20.30
N SER A 26 26.45 24.87 -19.02
CA SER A 26 27.57 24.92 -18.07
C SER A 26 27.31 23.95 -16.90
N ASN A 27 28.21 22.98 -16.74
CA ASN A 27 28.29 22.04 -15.62
C ASN A 27 28.66 22.77 -14.31
N SER A 28 28.18 22.25 -13.17
CA SER A 28 29.05 22.00 -12.01
C SER A 28 28.42 20.95 -11.10
N GLU A 29 29.18 19.86 -10.94
CA GLU A 29 28.99 18.74 -10.03
C GLU A 29 29.06 19.21 -8.56
N ASN A 30 28.27 18.59 -7.67
CA ASN A 30 28.81 17.64 -6.68
C ASN A 30 27.76 17.08 -5.70
N SER A 31 27.97 15.80 -5.37
CA SER A 31 27.55 15.12 -4.14
C SER A 31 26.06 14.71 -4.04
N SER A 32 25.68 13.46 -3.84
CA SER A 32 26.40 12.31 -3.32
C SER A 32 25.76 11.01 -3.83
N ASN A 33 26.66 10.13 -4.22
CA ASN A 33 26.49 8.77 -4.69
C ASN A 33 25.71 7.90 -3.68
N SER A 34 24.55 7.37 -4.07
CA SER A 34 24.10 6.07 -3.60
C SER A 34 23.49 5.33 -4.79
N THR A 35 24.28 4.45 -5.37
CA THR A 35 23.86 3.49 -6.39
C THR A 35 22.83 2.54 -5.75
N SER A 36 21.56 2.95 -5.72
CA SER A 36 20.46 2.03 -5.43
C SER A 36 20.39 1.08 -6.62
N LYS A 37 20.95 -0.12 -6.49
CA LYS A 37 20.56 -1.22 -7.36
C LYS A 37 19.04 -1.28 -7.36
N ASP A 38 18.45 -1.37 -8.54
CA ASP A 38 17.02 -1.54 -8.75
C ASP A 38 16.62 -2.96 -8.31
N LEU A 39 16.71 -3.21 -7.01
CA LEU A 39 16.37 -4.49 -6.38
C LEU A 39 14.86 -4.61 -6.29
N SER A 40 14.33 -5.78 -6.65
CA SER A 40 12.91 -6.08 -6.48
C SER A 40 12.53 -6.05 -5.00
N ILE A 41 11.23 -5.93 -4.70
CA ILE A 41 10.74 -5.89 -3.32
C ILE A 41 11.08 -7.18 -2.56
N GLU A 42 11.07 -8.32 -3.25
CA GLU A 42 11.46 -9.62 -2.71
C GLU A 42 12.94 -9.64 -2.31
N GLU A 43 13.83 -9.17 -3.18
CA GLU A 43 15.27 -9.12 -2.91
C GLU A 43 15.57 -8.23 -1.70
N ARG A 44 14.89 -7.08 -1.60
CA ARG A 44 15.00 -6.18 -0.44
C ARG A 44 14.50 -6.85 0.85
N LEU A 45 13.40 -7.59 0.77
CA LEU A 45 12.86 -8.33 1.91
C LEU A 45 13.82 -9.43 2.38
N GLU A 46 14.52 -10.08 1.46
CA GLU A 46 15.56 -11.07 1.78
C GLU A 46 16.77 -10.40 2.44
N GLU A 47 17.29 -9.31 1.89
CA GLU A 47 18.40 -8.53 2.48
C GLU A 47 18.06 -8.04 3.91
N ILE A 48 16.86 -7.49 4.09
CA ILE A 48 16.39 -7.02 5.42
C ILE A 48 16.32 -8.17 6.43
N LYS A 49 15.90 -9.37 5.98
CA LYS A 49 15.86 -10.57 6.83
C LYS A 49 17.27 -11.04 7.20
N GLU A 50 18.21 -11.02 6.25
CA GLU A 50 19.61 -11.34 6.52
C GLU A 50 20.23 -10.36 7.54
N GLU A 51 19.88 -9.08 7.45
CA GLU A 51 20.31 -8.03 8.37
C GLU A 51 19.61 -8.07 9.75
N ASN A 52 18.64 -8.97 9.96
CA ASN A 52 17.86 -9.09 11.19
C ASN A 52 17.21 -7.78 11.66
N ARG A 53 16.76 -6.95 10.71
CA ARG A 53 16.05 -5.70 11.00
C ARG A 53 14.63 -5.71 10.41
N LEU A 54 13.84 -4.70 10.75
CA LEU A 54 12.51 -4.50 10.18
C LEU A 54 12.59 -3.54 8.99
N PRO A 55 11.67 -3.63 8.01
CA PRO A 55 11.56 -2.65 6.94
C PRO A 55 11.26 -1.25 7.46
N GLU A 56 11.93 -0.27 6.88
CA GLU A 56 11.80 1.16 7.16
C GLU A 56 11.31 1.91 5.91
N ALA A 57 10.96 3.19 6.07
CA ALA A 57 10.45 4.03 4.98
C ALA A 57 11.41 4.11 3.77
N LYS A 58 12.73 4.02 3.98
CA LYS A 58 13.75 4.08 2.92
C LYS A 58 13.80 2.81 2.06
N ASP A 59 13.31 1.69 2.59
CA ASP A 59 13.35 0.40 1.89
C ASP A 59 12.20 0.25 0.89
N VAL A 60 11.13 1.02 1.06
CA VAL A 60 9.95 0.98 0.21
C VAL A 60 10.11 1.93 -0.98
N VAL A 61 9.82 1.42 -2.17
CA VAL A 61 9.80 2.20 -3.42
C VAL A 61 8.37 2.32 -3.92
N ASP A 62 8.10 3.39 -4.68
CA ASP A 62 6.85 3.59 -5.42
C ASP A 62 5.58 3.55 -4.56
N LEU A 63 5.67 4.09 -3.34
CA LEU A 63 4.48 4.27 -2.51
C LEU A 63 3.51 5.26 -3.19
N PRO A 64 2.22 4.90 -3.31
CA PRO A 64 1.24 5.80 -3.89
C PRO A 64 1.01 7.01 -2.98
N ALA A 65 0.56 8.14 -3.54
CA ALA A 65 0.42 9.41 -2.81
C ALA A 65 -0.53 9.37 -1.60
N TYR A 66 -1.42 8.38 -1.53
CA TYR A 66 -2.33 8.17 -0.40
C TYR A 66 -1.71 7.34 0.74
N ALA A 67 -0.52 6.79 0.54
CA ALA A 67 0.18 5.92 1.45
C ALA A 67 1.44 6.57 2.04
N GLN A 68 1.85 6.09 3.21
CA GLN A 68 3.07 6.50 3.89
C GLN A 68 3.56 5.34 4.77
N VAL A 69 4.84 5.34 5.12
CA VAL A 69 5.42 4.44 6.13
C VAL A 69 5.71 5.26 7.38
N ARG A 70 5.25 4.79 8.54
CA ARG A 70 5.47 5.48 9.82
C ARG A 70 5.56 4.49 10.97
N ASP A 71 6.55 4.66 11.81
CA ASP A 71 6.75 3.90 13.05
C ASP A 71 6.98 4.81 14.28
N ASP A 72 6.92 6.13 14.07
CA ASP A 72 7.26 7.20 15.01
C ASP A 72 6.19 7.47 16.09
N PHE A 73 5.14 6.65 16.14
CA PHE A 73 4.07 6.80 17.11
C PHE A 73 4.29 5.96 18.37
N ARG A 74 3.54 6.29 19.44
CA ARG A 74 3.59 5.54 20.69
C ARG A 74 3.33 4.05 20.43
N SER A 75 4.28 3.20 20.83
CA SER A 75 4.18 1.74 20.73
C SER A 75 3.63 1.11 22.01
N VAL A 76 3.00 -0.05 21.87
CA VAL A 76 2.86 -1.00 22.98
C VAL A 76 4.17 -1.77 23.22
N SER A 77 4.26 -2.51 24.32
CA SER A 77 5.39 -3.42 24.55
C SER A 77 5.37 -4.60 23.57
N ASP A 78 6.53 -5.20 23.32
CA ASP A 78 6.62 -6.37 22.42
C ASP A 78 5.75 -7.54 22.88
N LYS A 79 5.65 -7.77 24.20
CA LYS A 79 4.76 -8.78 24.76
C LYS A 79 3.29 -8.52 24.40
N THR A 80 2.85 -7.26 24.49
CA THR A 80 1.48 -6.89 24.12
C THR A 80 1.26 -7.01 22.62
N LYS A 81 2.24 -6.62 21.81
CA LYS A 81 2.22 -6.79 20.35
C LYS A 81 2.08 -8.27 19.96
N GLU A 82 2.88 -9.14 20.57
CA GLU A 82 2.83 -10.59 20.34
C GLU A 82 1.49 -11.19 20.75
N SER A 83 0.99 -10.87 21.95
CA SER A 83 -0.33 -11.34 22.40
C SER A 83 -1.46 -10.87 21.48
N TYR A 84 -1.37 -9.63 20.98
CA TYR A 84 -2.33 -9.10 20.01
C TYR A 84 -2.30 -9.88 18.69
N LEU A 85 -1.10 -10.13 18.13
CA LEU A 85 -0.95 -10.90 16.89
C LEU A 85 -1.41 -12.35 17.05
N GLN A 86 -1.15 -12.98 18.20
CA GLN A 86 -1.65 -14.32 18.51
C GLN A 86 -3.18 -14.35 18.56
N GLY A 87 -3.81 -13.40 19.24
CA GLY A 87 -5.27 -13.26 19.27
C GLY A 87 -5.89 -13.05 17.88
N MET A 88 -5.17 -12.35 16.99
CA MET A 88 -5.56 -12.16 15.60
C MET A 88 -5.21 -13.34 14.68
N GLN A 89 -4.44 -14.33 15.17
CA GLN A 89 -3.83 -15.41 14.37
C GLN A 89 -2.95 -14.89 13.22
N ALA A 90 -2.24 -13.79 13.46
CA ALA A 90 -1.48 -13.03 12.46
C ALA A 90 0.04 -13.01 12.74
N THR A 91 0.55 -13.99 13.49
CA THR A 91 1.98 -14.08 13.82
C THR A 91 2.84 -14.44 12.61
N GLY A 92 2.33 -15.26 11.69
CA GLY A 92 3.08 -15.67 10.50
C GLY A 92 3.36 -14.54 9.50
N ASP A 93 4.42 -14.68 8.72
CA ASP A 93 4.89 -13.68 7.75
C ASP A 93 3.89 -13.40 6.63
N LYS A 94 3.12 -14.42 6.23
CA LYS A 94 2.07 -14.30 5.21
C LYS A 94 0.82 -13.53 5.66
N TYR A 95 0.84 -13.00 6.88
CA TYR A 95 -0.27 -12.26 7.44
C TYR A 95 0.16 -10.87 7.88
N SER A 96 -0.71 -9.92 7.58
CA SER A 96 -0.67 -8.57 8.13
C SER A 96 -2.01 -8.26 8.81
N VAL A 97 -2.04 -7.22 9.64
CA VAL A 97 -3.26 -6.77 10.30
C VAL A 97 -3.65 -5.40 9.75
N VAL A 98 -4.79 -5.36 9.06
CA VAL A 98 -5.44 -4.10 8.68
C VAL A 98 -6.16 -3.54 9.91
N ILE A 99 -5.85 -2.31 10.26
CA ILE A 99 -6.48 -1.59 11.36
C ILE A 99 -7.21 -0.40 10.76
N LEU A 100 -8.53 -0.53 10.65
CA LEU A 100 -9.43 0.58 10.30
C LEU A 100 -9.47 1.54 11.49
N THR A 101 -9.11 2.80 11.26
CA THR A 101 -8.92 3.80 12.31
C THR A 101 -10.00 4.88 12.27
N GLN A 102 -9.63 6.16 12.13
CA GLN A 102 -10.53 7.29 12.26
C GLN A 102 -11.31 7.58 10.96
N GLY A 103 -12.44 8.26 11.13
CA GLY A 103 -13.24 8.81 10.04
C GLY A 103 -14.35 7.89 9.53
N PHE A 104 -14.50 6.69 10.07
CA PHE A 104 -15.62 5.80 9.76
C PHE A 104 -16.83 6.16 10.62
N LYS A 105 -17.97 6.44 10.00
CA LYS A 105 -19.22 6.92 10.61
C LYS A 105 -20.41 5.98 10.38
N GLY A 106 -20.14 4.70 10.19
CA GLY A 106 -21.17 3.68 9.92
C GLY A 106 -21.20 3.23 8.45
N GLU A 107 -20.11 3.40 7.70
CA GLU A 107 -20.00 2.89 6.35
C GLU A 107 -19.93 1.36 6.34
N ASN A 108 -20.42 0.76 5.25
CA ASN A 108 -20.30 -0.67 5.02
C ASN A 108 -18.96 -0.95 4.34
N ILE A 109 -18.02 -1.48 5.12
CA ILE A 109 -16.67 -1.78 4.65
C ILE A 109 -16.54 -3.26 4.30
N VAL A 110 -15.90 -3.53 3.18
CA VAL A 110 -15.50 -4.87 2.73
C VAL A 110 -13.99 -4.89 2.55
N VAL A 111 -13.32 -5.83 3.21
CA VAL A 111 -11.90 -6.13 2.97
C VAL A 111 -11.85 -7.49 2.29
N LYS A 112 -11.31 -7.55 1.08
CA LYS A 112 -11.29 -8.77 0.26
C LYS A 112 -10.07 -8.80 -0.65
N ASN A 113 -9.65 -9.99 -1.04
CA ASN A 113 -8.79 -10.18 -2.22
C ASN A 113 -9.58 -10.98 -3.28
N SER A 114 -8.89 -11.48 -4.30
CA SER A 114 -9.47 -12.33 -5.34
C SER A 114 -9.99 -13.67 -4.82
N SER A 115 -9.41 -14.21 -3.74
CA SER A 115 -9.68 -15.55 -3.23
C SER A 115 -10.71 -15.60 -2.09
N LYS A 116 -10.78 -14.57 -1.24
CA LYS A 116 -11.69 -14.54 -0.07
C LYS A 116 -12.05 -13.13 0.38
N THR A 117 -13.15 -13.05 1.14
CA THR A 117 -13.52 -11.85 1.91
C THR A 117 -13.01 -12.01 3.35
N PHE A 118 -12.15 -11.11 3.79
CA PHE A 118 -11.60 -11.08 5.16
C PHE A 118 -12.57 -10.45 6.15
N PHE A 119 -13.29 -9.43 5.71
CA PHE A 119 -14.26 -8.70 6.52
C PHE A 119 -15.35 -8.10 5.65
N ARG A 120 -16.57 -8.08 6.18
CA ARG A 120 -17.71 -7.35 5.62
C ARG A 120 -18.59 -6.91 6.78
N GLY A 121 -18.83 -5.61 6.91
CA GLY A 121 -19.75 -5.11 7.92
C GLY A 121 -19.75 -3.60 8.06
N MET A 122 -20.78 -3.11 8.76
CA MET A 122 -20.87 -1.72 9.17
C MET A 122 -19.72 -1.40 10.14
N THR A 123 -19.01 -0.31 9.87
CA THR A 123 -17.78 0.08 10.56
C THR A 123 -17.92 1.49 11.08
N MET A 124 -17.64 1.69 12.37
CA MET A 124 -17.68 2.99 13.03
C MET A 124 -16.45 3.13 13.92
N SER A 125 -15.75 4.25 13.82
CA SER A 125 -14.61 4.54 14.67
C SER A 125 -15.07 4.75 16.11
N ASP A 126 -14.43 4.04 17.05
CA ASP A 126 -14.56 4.35 18.46
C ASP A 126 -13.90 5.70 18.75
N LEU A 127 -14.65 6.62 19.35
CA LEU A 127 -14.18 7.99 19.62
C LEU A 127 -13.10 8.04 20.71
N SER A 128 -13.01 7.03 21.57
CA SER A 128 -12.06 6.98 22.68
C SER A 128 -10.64 6.67 22.20
N ASN A 129 -10.49 5.67 21.32
CA ASN A 129 -9.19 5.17 20.86
C ASN A 129 -8.95 5.38 19.36
N GLY A 130 -9.96 5.82 18.61
CA GLY A 130 -9.89 6.07 17.17
C GLY A 130 -9.81 4.81 16.30
N ILE A 131 -10.10 3.62 16.85
CA ILE A 131 -10.09 2.34 16.13
C ILE A 131 -11.51 1.96 15.77
N ALA A 132 -11.73 1.56 14.52
CA ALA A 132 -13.02 1.08 14.05
C ALA A 132 -13.06 -0.46 13.96
N LYS A 133 -12.00 -1.07 13.42
CA LYS A 133 -11.92 -2.53 13.28
C LYS A 133 -10.48 -2.99 13.07
N SER A 134 -10.17 -4.19 13.55
CA SER A 134 -8.95 -4.91 13.18
C SER A 134 -9.31 -6.17 12.39
N VAL A 135 -8.59 -6.41 11.31
CA VAL A 135 -8.85 -7.51 10.37
C VAL A 135 -7.50 -8.15 10.02
N ARG A 136 -7.39 -9.47 10.21
CA ARG A 136 -6.25 -10.22 9.68
C ARG A 136 -6.44 -10.37 8.17
N VAL A 137 -5.39 -10.07 7.41
CA VAL A 137 -5.36 -10.26 5.96
C VAL A 137 -4.22 -11.20 5.57
N ASP A 138 -4.41 -11.86 4.43
CA ASP A 138 -3.37 -12.59 3.73
C ASP A 138 -2.63 -11.59 2.85
N ASN A 139 -1.32 -11.46 3.02
CA ASN A 139 -0.53 -10.44 2.32
C ASN A 139 0.19 -11.02 1.08
N THR A 140 -0.09 -12.28 0.71
CA THR A 140 0.52 -12.89 -0.48
C THR A 140 -0.07 -12.36 -1.79
N ASP A 141 -1.31 -11.89 -1.74
CA ASP A 141 -2.04 -11.32 -2.87
C ASP A 141 -2.46 -9.88 -2.55
N ASP A 142 -2.65 -9.08 -3.59
CA ASP A 142 -3.27 -7.77 -3.46
C ASP A 142 -4.67 -7.90 -2.84
N PHE A 143 -5.02 -6.94 -2.00
CA PHE A 143 -6.34 -6.88 -1.41
C PHE A 143 -6.89 -5.46 -1.46
N THR A 144 -8.21 -5.38 -1.51
CA THR A 144 -8.95 -4.13 -1.65
C THR A 144 -9.80 -3.90 -0.42
N ILE A 145 -9.83 -2.64 0.02
CA ILE A 145 -10.75 -2.14 1.04
C ILE A 145 -11.78 -1.28 0.32
N VAL A 146 -13.03 -1.70 0.38
CA VAL A 146 -14.16 -1.06 -0.33
C VAL A 146 -15.15 -0.52 0.68
N ASP A 147 -15.53 0.74 0.52
CA ASP A 147 -16.71 1.33 1.13
C ASP A 147 -17.87 1.24 0.12
N THR A 148 -18.80 0.34 0.39
CA THR A 148 -19.90 0.03 -0.55
C THR A 148 -20.98 1.10 -0.59
N TYR A 149 -20.96 2.07 0.34
CA TYR A 149 -21.92 3.17 0.32
C TYR A 149 -21.48 4.25 -0.67
N THR A 150 -20.19 4.62 -0.63
CA THR A 150 -19.63 5.63 -1.53
C THR A 150 -19.05 5.04 -2.82
N ASN A 151 -18.97 3.71 -2.93
CA ASN A 151 -18.23 2.99 -3.96
C ASN A 151 -16.77 3.43 -4.06
N SER A 152 -16.21 3.87 -2.94
CA SER A 152 -14.79 4.16 -2.85
C SER A 152 -14.00 2.90 -2.53
N GLU A 153 -12.81 2.78 -3.10
CA GLU A 153 -11.92 1.68 -2.80
C GLU A 153 -10.46 2.12 -2.75
N VAL A 154 -9.66 1.34 -2.04
CA VAL A 154 -8.20 1.42 -2.07
C VAL A 154 -7.64 0.01 -2.18
N THR A 155 -6.73 -0.18 -3.13
CA THR A 155 -5.96 -1.42 -3.26
C THR A 155 -4.67 -1.30 -2.46
N ILE A 156 -4.36 -2.35 -1.73
CA ILE A 156 -3.09 -2.54 -1.04
C ILE A 156 -2.35 -3.62 -1.80
N GLU A 157 -1.25 -3.23 -2.42
CA GLU A 157 -0.38 -4.13 -3.18
C GLU A 157 0.34 -5.07 -2.22
N SER A 158 0.44 -6.33 -2.62
CA SER A 158 1.05 -7.39 -1.82
C SER A 158 2.51 -7.06 -1.47
N ASP A 159 3.20 -6.38 -2.36
CA ASP A 159 4.62 -6.06 -2.21
C ASP A 159 4.86 -5.11 -1.04
N HIS A 160 4.01 -4.09 -0.87
CA HIS A 160 4.04 -3.23 0.32
C HIS A 160 3.46 -3.95 1.54
N ALA A 161 2.42 -4.76 1.38
CA ALA A 161 1.77 -5.45 2.49
C ALA A 161 2.69 -6.48 3.20
N LYS A 162 3.56 -7.16 2.44
CA LYS A 162 4.53 -8.15 2.97
C LYS A 162 5.61 -7.50 3.85
N MET A 163 5.94 -6.24 3.61
CA MET A 163 6.95 -5.51 4.37
C MET A 163 6.52 -5.11 5.78
N PHE A 164 5.22 -5.01 6.05
CA PHE A 164 4.73 -4.42 7.29
C PHE A 164 3.67 -5.28 7.97
N LYS A 165 3.83 -5.42 9.29
CA LYS A 165 2.88 -6.21 10.09
C LYS A 165 1.54 -5.51 10.28
N PHE A 166 1.52 -4.18 10.36
CA PHE A 166 0.33 -3.37 10.58
C PHE A 166 0.08 -2.41 9.42
N ILE A 167 -1.17 -2.34 8.98
CA ILE A 167 -1.63 -1.47 7.89
C ILE A 167 -2.79 -0.66 8.43
N TYR A 168 -2.54 0.59 8.80
CA TYR A 168 -3.56 1.49 9.32
C TYR A 168 -4.26 2.20 8.17
N VAL A 169 -5.59 2.18 8.19
CA VAL A 169 -6.40 2.81 7.15
C VAL A 169 -7.38 3.76 7.81
N MET A 170 -7.32 5.03 7.45
CA MET A 170 -8.27 6.05 7.89
C MET A 170 -9.10 6.54 6.70
N LYS A 171 -10.34 6.95 6.94
CA LYS A 171 -11.10 7.68 5.92
C LYS A 171 -10.50 9.07 5.76
N ASN A 172 -10.34 9.47 4.50
CA ASN A 172 -9.98 10.82 4.13
C ASN A 172 -11.17 11.44 3.39
N SER A 173 -11.73 12.52 3.94
CA SER A 173 -12.86 13.21 3.33
C SER A 173 -12.46 14.11 2.15
N SER A 174 -11.17 14.19 1.81
CA SER A 174 -10.65 14.98 0.69
C SER A 174 -10.82 14.24 -0.64
N LYS A 175 -11.04 14.99 -1.73
CA LYS A 175 -11.70 14.50 -2.95
C LYS A 175 -10.91 13.51 -3.81
N ASP A 176 -9.60 13.38 -3.66
CA ASP A 176 -8.80 12.59 -4.61
C ASP A 176 -8.60 11.13 -4.19
N ASN A 177 -8.40 10.86 -2.90
CA ASN A 177 -8.40 9.50 -2.36
C ASN A 177 -9.21 9.42 -1.05
N PRO A 178 -10.26 8.59 -1.00
CA PRO A 178 -11.16 8.43 0.15
C PRO A 178 -10.52 7.73 1.35
N PHE A 179 -9.31 7.19 1.20
CA PHE A 179 -8.55 6.53 2.23
C PHE A 179 -7.14 7.12 2.34
N LYS A 180 -6.59 7.12 3.55
CA LYS A 180 -5.16 7.31 3.79
C LYS A 180 -4.62 6.06 4.47
N VAL A 181 -3.54 5.53 3.90
CA VAL A 181 -2.91 4.28 4.32
C VAL A 181 -1.60 4.57 5.03
N THR A 182 -1.33 3.88 6.13
CA THR A 182 -0.05 3.95 6.84
C THR A 182 0.46 2.55 7.11
N PHE A 183 1.57 2.21 6.50
CA PHE A 183 2.30 0.97 6.74
C PHE A 183 3.22 1.14 7.95
N SER A 184 3.29 0.11 8.80
CA SER A 184 4.04 0.17 10.05
C SER A 184 4.33 -1.21 10.64
N ASN A 185 5.43 -1.31 11.37
CA ASN A 185 5.77 -2.43 12.24
C ASN A 185 5.44 -2.16 13.73
N THR A 186 4.99 -0.94 14.04
CA THR A 186 4.60 -0.49 15.37
C THR A 186 3.10 -0.69 15.61
N LEU A 187 2.74 -1.32 16.73
CA LEU A 187 1.34 -1.43 17.16
C LEU A 187 0.97 -0.25 18.07
N ARG A 188 0.00 0.56 17.65
CA ARG A 188 -0.56 1.66 18.44
C ARG A 188 -1.34 1.12 19.65
N PRO A 189 -1.22 1.74 20.83
CA PRO A 189 -2.08 1.46 21.96
C PRO A 189 -3.55 1.72 21.62
N VAL A 190 -4.40 0.73 21.88
CA VAL A 190 -5.85 0.75 21.68
C VAL A 190 -6.63 1.19 22.93
N ARG A 191 -5.98 1.95 23.82
CA ARG A 191 -6.56 2.38 25.11
C ARG A 191 -7.53 3.53 24.95
#